data_AF-A0A9J6BE02-F1
#
_entry.id   AF-A0A9J6BE02-F1
#
_cell.length_a   1.000
_cell.length_b   1.000
_cell.length_c   1.000
_cell.angle_alpha   90.00
_cell.angle_beta   90.00
_cell.angle_gamma   90.00
#
_symmetry.space_group_name_H-M   'P 1'
#
loop_
_entity.id
_entity.type
_entity.pdbx_description
1 polymer ?
#
loop_
_entity_poly.entity_id
_entity_poly.type
_entity_poly.pdbx_seq_one_letter_code
_entity_poly.pdbx_strand_id
1 'polypeptide(L)'
;MDCVYQMVKSQETDEEFYECKISSDEVVENSEAEFSIRYENHLQGKSNEDVQAIKVGANPDFYVIPLNFGAVFKNIIQISITYTKITKITSENLKFFPKLIYLDLCCNEIRAIEKNLFENNPDLETIDLNSNQINKIDKEAFTGLRKLRFLDLRENVIEADHATTRNEVVKMLENLN
;
A
#
# COMPACT_ATOMS: atom_id res chain seq x y z
N MET A 1 6.38 -13.90 -10.41
CA MET A 1 6.04 -13.67 -9.00
C MET A 1 6.20 -14.96 -8.23
N ASP A 2 7.19 -15.16 -7.35
CA ASP A 2 7.09 -16.21 -6.32
C ASP A 2 6.52 -15.61 -5.03
N CYS A 3 5.47 -16.25 -4.53
CA CYS A 3 4.79 -15.88 -3.31
C CYS A 3 4.95 -16.99 -2.28
N VAL A 4 5.43 -16.61 -1.09
CA VAL A 4 5.48 -17.48 0.08
C VAL A 4 4.26 -17.19 0.94
N TYR A 5 3.42 -18.21 1.12
CA TYR A 5 2.17 -18.07 1.84
C TYR A 5 2.28 -18.40 3.33
N GLN A 6 1.64 -17.61 4.19
CA GLN A 6 1.62 -17.84 5.63
C GLN A 6 0.35 -17.29 6.29
N MET A 7 0.02 -17.79 7.48
CA MET A 7 -0.98 -17.16 8.35
C MET A 7 -0.30 -16.13 9.24
N VAL A 8 -0.86 -14.94 9.32
CA VAL A 8 -0.31 -13.82 10.10
C VAL A 8 -1.42 -13.25 10.97
N LYS A 9 -1.07 -12.84 12.20
CA LYS A 9 -1.99 -12.14 13.10
C LYS A 9 -1.97 -10.64 12.83
N SER A 10 -3.16 -10.05 12.76
CA SER A 10 -3.37 -8.61 12.79
C SER A 10 -2.77 -8.03 14.05
N GLN A 11 -2.04 -6.93 13.89
CA GLN A 11 -1.49 -6.18 15.03
C GLN A 11 -2.59 -5.41 15.80
N GLU A 12 -3.78 -5.25 15.20
CA GLU A 12 -4.86 -4.44 15.77
C GLU A 12 -6.04 -5.27 16.30
N THR A 13 -6.38 -6.40 15.63
CA THR A 13 -7.63 -7.14 15.88
C THR A 13 -7.44 -8.55 16.45
N ASP A 14 -6.21 -9.01 16.65
CA ASP A 14 -5.85 -10.42 16.97
C ASP A 14 -6.34 -11.46 15.93
N GLU A 15 -7.00 -11.02 14.85
CA GLU A 15 -7.50 -11.89 13.78
C GLU A 15 -6.34 -12.40 12.92
N GLU A 16 -6.44 -13.66 12.49
CA GLU A 16 -5.48 -14.24 11.55
C GLU A 16 -5.95 -14.05 10.11
N PHE A 17 -5.04 -13.63 9.25
CA PHE A 17 -5.27 -13.52 7.82
C PHE A 17 -4.20 -14.26 7.02
N TYR A 18 -4.57 -14.63 5.80
CA TYR A 18 -3.68 -15.34 4.90
C TYR A 18 -2.85 -14.34 4.08
N GLU A 19 -1.54 -14.33 4.32
CA GLU A 19 -0.59 -13.42 3.72
C GLU A 19 0.19 -14.10 2.58
N CYS A 20 0.36 -13.36 1.49
CA CYS A 20 1.31 -13.63 0.43
C CYS A 20 2.56 -12.75 0.61
N LYS A 21 3.72 -13.33 0.93
CA LYS A 21 5.00 -12.63 0.96
C LYS A 21 5.75 -12.82 -0.35
N ILE A 22 6.00 -11.73 -1.06
CA ILE A 22 6.74 -11.74 -2.34
C ILE A 22 8.25 -11.70 -2.04
N SER A 23 9.02 -12.63 -2.59
CA SER A 23 10.47 -12.77 -2.37
C SER A 23 11.33 -12.07 -3.43
N SER A 24 12.63 -11.91 -3.13
CA SER A 24 13.64 -11.12 -3.84
C SER A 24 14.00 -11.56 -5.26
N ASP A 25 13.68 -12.79 -5.64
CA ASP A 25 14.32 -13.44 -6.81
C ASP A 25 13.65 -13.07 -8.14
N GLU A 26 12.83 -12.03 -8.15
CA GLU A 26 11.84 -11.75 -9.17
C GLU A 26 11.95 -10.30 -9.65
N VAL A 27 12.39 -10.15 -10.90
CA VAL A 27 12.54 -8.87 -11.59
C VAL A 27 11.17 -8.38 -12.06
N VAL A 28 10.78 -7.17 -11.64
CA VAL A 28 9.67 -6.46 -12.29
C VAL A 28 10.21 -5.84 -13.58
N GLU A 29 10.03 -6.52 -14.72
CA GLU A 29 10.65 -6.08 -15.98
C GLU A 29 10.01 -4.83 -16.61
N ASN A 30 8.89 -4.30 -16.09
CA ASN A 30 8.33 -2.98 -16.39
C ASN A 30 7.02 -2.74 -15.61
N SER A 31 6.45 -1.53 -15.71
CA SER A 31 5.17 -1.14 -15.08
C SER A 31 3.94 -1.95 -15.53
N GLU A 32 4.08 -2.74 -16.61
CA GLU A 32 3.03 -3.58 -17.18
C GLU A 32 3.26 -5.07 -16.92
N ALA A 33 4.37 -5.44 -16.26
CA ALA A 33 4.77 -6.82 -16.09
C ALA A 33 3.66 -7.57 -15.35
N GLU A 34 3.05 -8.54 -16.04
CA GLU A 34 2.00 -9.35 -15.46
C GLU A 34 2.58 -10.09 -14.26
N PHE A 35 2.11 -9.70 -13.06
CA PHE A 35 2.25 -10.53 -11.88
C PHE A 35 1.61 -11.90 -12.18
N SER A 36 2.46 -12.89 -12.34
CA SER A 36 2.10 -14.28 -12.51
C SER A 36 2.75 -15.07 -11.38
N ILE A 37 1.99 -16.00 -10.80
CA ILE A 37 2.50 -16.88 -9.74
C ILE A 37 3.05 -18.13 -10.42
N ARG A 38 4.37 -18.36 -10.34
CA ARG A 38 4.97 -19.52 -11.03
C ARG A 38 4.54 -20.84 -10.40
N TYR A 39 4.32 -20.84 -9.08
CA TYR A 39 3.92 -22.00 -8.31
C TYR A 39 2.85 -21.65 -7.27
N GLU A 40 1.67 -22.28 -7.38
CA GLU A 40 0.60 -22.15 -6.39
C GLU A 40 0.72 -23.26 -5.34
N ASN A 41 1.46 -23.00 -4.26
CA ASN A 41 1.57 -23.93 -3.13
C ASN A 41 0.95 -23.32 -1.88
N HIS A 42 -0.37 -23.27 -1.86
CA HIS A 42 -1.14 -22.70 -0.76
C HIS A 42 -1.20 -23.63 0.46
N LEU A 43 -1.35 -23.03 1.65
CA LEU A 43 -1.51 -23.78 2.90
C LEU A 43 -2.94 -24.31 3.02
N GLN A 44 -3.11 -25.56 3.46
CA GLN A 44 -4.38 -26.09 3.99
C GLN A 44 -5.63 -25.86 3.10
N GLY A 45 -5.52 -26.03 1.78
CA GLY A 45 -6.65 -25.90 0.85
C GLY A 45 -7.05 -24.45 0.53
N LYS A 46 -6.21 -23.47 0.90
CA LYS A 46 -6.36 -22.07 0.51
C LYS A 46 -6.03 -21.85 -0.97
N SER A 47 -6.40 -20.67 -1.46
CA SER A 47 -6.19 -20.22 -2.84
C SER A 47 -5.76 -18.75 -2.86
N ASN A 48 -5.45 -18.21 -4.04
CA ASN A 48 -5.24 -16.77 -4.24
C ASN A 48 -6.45 -15.93 -3.80
N GLU A 49 -7.66 -16.48 -3.84
CA GLU A 49 -8.87 -15.78 -3.39
C GLU A 49 -8.95 -15.63 -1.87
N ASP A 50 -8.26 -16.49 -1.13
CA ASP A 50 -8.17 -16.39 0.33
C ASP A 50 -7.12 -15.40 0.80
N VAL A 51 -6.20 -14.96 -0.08
CA VAL A 51 -5.14 -14.03 0.30
C VAL A 51 -5.77 -12.69 0.65
N GLN A 52 -5.41 -12.21 1.84
CA GLN A 52 -5.92 -10.99 2.44
C GLN A 52 -4.80 -9.96 2.67
N ALA A 53 -3.54 -10.41 2.73
CA ALA A 53 -2.41 -9.51 2.88
C ALA A 53 -1.32 -9.78 1.84
N ILE A 54 -0.71 -8.72 1.33
CA ILE A 54 0.50 -8.79 0.51
C ILE A 54 1.64 -8.13 1.25
N LYS A 55 2.78 -8.81 1.33
CA LYS A 55 3.99 -8.30 1.94
C LYS A 55 5.16 -8.34 0.99
N VAL A 56 5.81 -7.21 0.78
CA VAL A 56 7.06 -7.07 0.04
C VAL A 56 8.03 -6.29 0.92
N GLY A 57 9.22 -6.83 1.15
CA GLY A 57 10.19 -6.22 2.04
C GLY A 57 11.61 -6.39 1.52
N ALA A 58 12.39 -5.30 1.51
CA ALA A 58 13.80 -5.32 1.13
C ALA A 58 14.07 -5.97 -0.24
N ASN A 59 13.25 -5.64 -1.24
CA ASN A 59 13.44 -6.05 -2.63
C ASN A 59 13.80 -4.84 -3.51
N PRO A 60 15.06 -4.70 -3.96
CA PRO A 60 15.50 -3.56 -4.75
C PRO A 60 14.96 -3.53 -6.19
N ASP A 61 14.39 -4.64 -6.67
CA ASP A 61 13.81 -4.79 -8.01
C ASP A 61 12.29 -4.58 -8.00
N PHE A 62 11.70 -4.42 -6.81
CA PHE A 62 10.30 -4.02 -6.66
C PHE A 62 10.20 -2.49 -6.59
N TYR A 63 10.13 -1.84 -7.74
CA TYR A 63 10.07 -0.37 -7.84
C TYR A 63 8.72 0.16 -8.35
N VAL A 64 7.78 -0.73 -8.67
CA VAL A 64 6.42 -0.42 -9.15
C VAL A 64 5.43 -1.48 -8.70
N ILE A 65 4.18 -1.08 -8.42
CA ILE A 65 3.08 -2.01 -8.12
C ILE A 65 2.44 -2.45 -9.45
N PRO A 66 2.52 -3.74 -9.83
CA PRO A 66 1.93 -4.24 -11.08
C PRO A 66 0.41 -4.07 -11.13
N LEU A 67 -0.12 -3.59 -12.25
CA LEU A 67 -1.55 -3.28 -12.41
C LEU A 67 -2.45 -4.53 -12.33
N ASN A 68 -1.93 -5.71 -12.61
CA ASN A 68 -2.73 -6.94 -12.59
C ASN A 68 -2.78 -7.61 -11.19
N PHE A 69 -2.20 -7.01 -10.14
CA PHE A 69 -2.22 -7.60 -8.79
C PHE A 69 -3.62 -7.95 -8.31
N GLY A 70 -4.58 -7.03 -8.44
CA GLY A 70 -5.95 -7.31 -7.98
C GLY A 70 -6.76 -8.20 -8.91
N ALA A 71 -6.25 -8.56 -10.09
CA ALA A 71 -6.81 -9.68 -10.87
C ALA A 71 -6.44 -11.03 -10.24
N VAL A 72 -5.28 -11.11 -9.58
CA VAL A 72 -4.80 -12.33 -8.92
C VAL A 72 -5.33 -12.43 -7.48
N PHE A 73 -5.20 -11.37 -6.69
CA PHE A 73 -5.64 -11.35 -5.28
C PHE A 73 -6.87 -10.45 -5.10
N LYS A 74 -8.06 -11.06 -5.00
CA LYS A 74 -9.35 -10.33 -5.04
C LYS A 74 -9.81 -9.78 -3.68
N ASN A 75 -9.26 -10.29 -2.58
CA ASN A 75 -9.76 -10.03 -1.22
C ASN A 75 -8.73 -9.37 -0.32
N ILE A 76 -7.81 -8.60 -0.90
CA ILE A 76 -6.79 -7.87 -0.16
C ILE A 76 -7.39 -6.81 0.74
N ILE A 77 -7.03 -6.88 2.01
CA ILE A 77 -7.33 -5.90 3.05
C ILE A 77 -6.06 -5.21 3.56
N GLN A 78 -4.87 -5.80 3.34
CA GLN A 78 -3.60 -5.26 3.81
C GLN A 78 -2.51 -5.33 2.74
N ILE A 79 -1.80 -4.23 2.54
CA ILE A 79 -0.60 -4.17 1.71
C ILE A 79 0.52 -3.55 2.52
N SER A 80 1.66 -4.24 2.62
CA SER A 80 2.91 -3.71 3.17
C SER A 80 4.00 -3.89 2.13
N ILE A 81 4.50 -2.79 1.56
CA ILE A 81 5.61 -2.78 0.61
C ILE A 81 6.66 -1.82 1.16
N THR A 82 7.69 -2.36 1.80
CA THR A 82 8.63 -1.58 2.62
C THR A 82 10.07 -1.82 2.22
N TYR A 83 10.93 -0.82 2.41
CA TYR A 83 12.34 -0.90 2.06
C TYR A 83 12.55 -1.31 0.58
N THR A 84 11.76 -0.73 -0.32
CA THR A 84 11.89 -0.94 -1.77
C THR A 84 12.19 0.40 -2.46
N LYS A 85 12.02 0.48 -3.79
CA LYS A 85 12.33 1.70 -4.58
C LYS A 85 11.10 2.31 -5.24
N ILE A 86 9.93 2.13 -4.65
CA ILE A 86 8.70 2.75 -5.17
C ILE A 86 8.85 4.26 -5.12
N THR A 87 8.77 4.92 -6.27
CA THR A 87 8.87 6.38 -6.41
C THR A 87 7.52 7.06 -6.64
N LYS A 88 6.52 6.30 -7.10
CA LYS A 88 5.18 6.78 -7.40
C LYS A 88 4.13 5.72 -7.08
N ILE A 89 3.01 6.20 -6.54
CA ILE A 89 1.77 5.45 -6.42
C ILE A 89 0.64 6.28 -7.04
N THR A 90 -0.30 5.62 -7.71
CA THR A 90 -1.44 6.24 -8.38
C THR A 90 -2.74 5.52 -8.04
N SER A 91 -3.88 6.17 -8.27
CA SER A 91 -5.20 5.53 -8.08
C SER A 91 -5.36 4.29 -8.96
N GLU A 92 -4.70 4.26 -10.12
CA GLU A 92 -4.64 3.08 -11.00
C GLU A 92 -3.94 1.88 -10.36
N ASN A 93 -2.95 2.10 -9.48
CA ASN A 93 -2.31 1.02 -8.74
C ASN A 93 -3.24 0.46 -7.64
N LEU A 94 -4.06 1.31 -7.02
CA LEU A 94 -4.87 0.95 -5.85
C LEU A 94 -6.33 0.59 -6.17
N LYS A 95 -6.84 0.91 -7.36
CA LYS A 95 -8.25 0.69 -7.73
C LYS A 95 -8.72 -0.75 -7.63
N PHE A 96 -7.79 -1.70 -7.68
CA PHE A 96 -8.11 -3.12 -7.62
C PHE A 96 -8.24 -3.66 -6.18
N PHE A 97 -8.03 -2.83 -5.17
CA PHE A 97 -8.12 -3.22 -3.76
C PHE A 97 -9.23 -2.43 -3.03
N PRO A 98 -10.50 -2.58 -3.43
CA PRO A 98 -11.59 -1.79 -2.85
C PRO A 98 -11.84 -2.08 -1.36
N LYS A 99 -11.35 -3.22 -0.86
CA LYS A 99 -11.44 -3.66 0.53
C LYS A 99 -10.20 -3.31 1.36
N LEU A 100 -9.27 -2.52 0.82
CA LEU A 100 -8.01 -2.18 1.48
C LEU A 100 -8.29 -1.37 2.75
N ILE A 101 -7.79 -1.85 3.89
CA ILE A 101 -7.94 -1.26 5.22
C ILE A 101 -6.59 -0.68 5.69
N TYR A 102 -5.50 -1.40 5.41
CA TYR A 102 -4.15 -1.04 5.85
C TYR A 102 -3.20 -0.95 4.66
N LEU A 103 -2.55 0.22 4.52
CA LEU A 103 -1.52 0.46 3.52
C LEU A 103 -0.25 0.96 4.19
N ASP A 104 0.80 0.17 4.10
CA ASP A 104 2.14 0.51 4.57
C ASP A 104 3.11 0.55 3.39
N LEU A 105 3.61 1.75 3.13
CA LEU A 105 4.59 2.07 2.10
C LEU A 105 5.80 2.77 2.74
N CYS A 106 6.09 2.47 4.01
CA CYS A 106 7.22 3.09 4.69
C CYS A 106 8.55 2.72 4.03
N CYS A 107 9.54 3.60 4.19
CA CYS A 107 10.90 3.38 3.71
C CYS A 107 10.97 3.11 2.19
N ASN A 108 10.27 3.94 1.40
CA ASN A 108 10.36 3.97 -0.06
C ASN A 108 10.86 5.33 -0.54
N GLU A 109 10.68 5.66 -1.83
CA GLU A 109 11.17 6.88 -2.45
C GLU A 109 10.01 7.74 -3.03
N ILE A 110 8.81 7.63 -2.46
CA ILE A 110 7.61 8.33 -2.94
C ILE A 110 7.79 9.83 -2.76
N ARG A 111 7.53 10.61 -3.82
CA ARG A 111 7.75 12.08 -3.81
C ARG A 111 6.51 12.94 -3.69
N ALA A 112 5.35 12.41 -4.04
CA ALA A 112 4.11 13.16 -4.02
C ALA A 112 2.89 12.27 -3.75
N ILE A 113 1.89 12.85 -3.09
CA ILE A 113 0.54 12.27 -2.97
C ILE A 113 -0.36 13.07 -3.93
N GLU A 114 -0.78 12.43 -5.02
CA GLU A 114 -1.59 13.06 -6.05
C GLU A 114 -3.06 13.18 -5.63
N LYS A 115 -3.80 14.05 -6.33
CA LYS A 115 -5.25 14.18 -6.18
C LYS A 115 -5.92 12.82 -6.33
N ASN A 116 -6.91 12.54 -5.47
CA ASN A 116 -7.75 11.34 -5.56
C ASN A 116 -6.99 10.00 -5.52
N LEU A 117 -5.76 9.99 -4.99
CA LEU A 117 -4.93 8.78 -4.96
C LEU A 117 -5.67 7.56 -4.38
N PHE A 118 -6.50 7.79 -3.35
CA PHE A 118 -7.21 6.76 -2.62
C PHE A 118 -8.72 6.70 -2.90
N GLU A 119 -9.21 7.31 -3.99
CA GLU A 119 -10.65 7.43 -4.27
C GLU A 119 -11.38 6.09 -4.37
N ASN A 120 -10.66 5.01 -4.69
CA ASN A 120 -11.19 3.65 -4.83
C ASN A 120 -11.06 2.81 -3.55
N ASN A 121 -10.53 3.36 -2.46
CA ASN A 121 -10.21 2.64 -1.23
C ASN A 121 -10.92 3.28 -0.01
N PRO A 122 -12.26 3.36 -0.01
CA PRO A 122 -13.03 4.07 1.01
C PRO A 122 -12.93 3.44 2.41
N ASP A 123 -12.45 2.20 2.49
CA ASP A 123 -12.31 1.43 3.71
C ASP A 123 -10.94 1.60 4.40
N LEU A 124 -10.02 2.40 3.84
CA LEU A 124 -8.70 2.63 4.44
C LEU A 124 -8.83 3.28 5.83
N GLU A 125 -8.24 2.63 6.82
CA GLU A 125 -8.15 3.08 8.21
C GLU A 125 -6.75 3.54 8.58
N THR A 126 -5.72 2.92 7.98
CA THR A 126 -4.31 3.20 8.29
C THR A 126 -3.50 3.37 7.00
N ILE A 127 -2.79 4.50 6.91
CA ILE A 127 -1.81 4.79 5.85
C ILE A 127 -0.48 5.13 6.51
N ASP A 128 0.54 4.29 6.31
CA ASP A 128 1.93 4.58 6.69
C ASP A 128 2.75 4.92 5.44
N LEU A 129 3.19 6.18 5.38
CA LEU A 129 4.04 6.74 4.34
C LEU A 129 5.32 7.33 4.94
N ASN A 130 5.71 6.91 6.15
CA ASN A 130 6.90 7.44 6.80
C ASN A 130 8.17 7.12 6.00
N SER A 131 9.24 7.88 6.24
CA SER A 131 10.57 7.63 5.66
C SER A 131 10.53 7.55 4.12
N ASN A 132 9.83 8.50 3.50
CA ASN A 132 9.73 8.67 2.05
C ASN A 132 10.34 10.04 1.65
N GLN A 133 10.14 10.47 0.41
CA GLN A 133 10.63 11.75 -0.12
C GLN A 133 9.48 12.72 -0.43
N ILE A 134 8.34 12.58 0.26
CA ILE A 134 7.13 13.33 -0.07
C ILE A 134 7.38 14.81 0.19
N ASN A 135 7.27 15.63 -0.86
CA ASN A 135 7.43 17.08 -0.80
C ASN A 135 6.17 17.83 -1.29
N LYS A 136 5.15 17.09 -1.74
CA LYS A 136 3.90 17.64 -2.24
C LYS A 136 2.73 16.72 -1.93
N ILE A 137 1.67 17.29 -1.35
CA ILE A 137 0.39 16.63 -1.15
C ILE A 137 -0.67 17.50 -1.83
N ASP A 138 -1.48 16.91 -2.70
CA ASP A 138 -2.63 17.60 -3.28
C ASP A 138 -3.72 17.85 -2.23
N LYS A 139 -4.41 18.99 -2.29
CA LYS A 139 -5.50 19.34 -1.37
C LYS A 139 -6.68 18.34 -1.37
N GLU A 140 -6.82 17.56 -2.43
CA GLU A 140 -7.86 16.54 -2.59
C GLU A 140 -7.29 15.11 -2.47
N ALA A 141 -6.04 14.95 -2.03
CA ALA A 141 -5.35 13.66 -1.93
C ALA A 141 -6.10 12.61 -1.08
N PHE A 142 -6.69 13.03 0.05
CA PHE A 142 -7.35 12.15 1.01
C PHE A 142 -8.87 12.12 0.87
N THR A 143 -9.43 12.74 -0.18
CA THR A 143 -10.88 12.81 -0.40
C THR A 143 -11.51 11.41 -0.38
N GLY A 144 -12.58 11.24 0.42
CA GLY A 144 -13.32 9.97 0.51
C GLY A 144 -12.83 9.00 1.58
N LEU A 145 -11.70 9.28 2.24
CA LEU A 145 -11.14 8.44 3.32
C LEU A 145 -11.85 8.61 4.67
N ARG A 146 -13.16 8.40 4.71
CA ARG A 146 -14.01 8.64 5.90
C ARG A 146 -13.70 7.74 7.10
N LYS A 147 -12.97 6.65 6.88
CA LYS A 147 -12.57 5.71 7.93
C LYS A 147 -11.13 5.88 8.39
N LEU A 148 -10.37 6.82 7.81
CA LEU A 148 -8.96 7.00 8.14
C LEU A 148 -8.80 7.44 9.60
N ARG A 149 -8.03 6.66 10.35
CA ARG A 149 -7.73 6.86 11.77
C ARG A 149 -6.26 7.18 12.00
N PHE A 150 -5.38 6.63 11.16
CA PHE A 150 -3.94 6.79 11.28
C PHE A 150 -3.32 7.15 9.94
N LEU A 151 -2.56 8.25 9.94
CA LEU A 151 -1.73 8.69 8.83
C LEU A 151 -0.35 9.04 9.36
N ASP A 152 0.66 8.31 8.91
CA ASP A 152 2.05 8.62 9.23
C ASP A 152 2.77 9.21 8.01
N LEU A 153 3.23 10.44 8.17
CA LEU A 153 4.00 11.18 7.17
C LEU A 153 5.38 11.61 7.71
N ARG A 154 5.80 11.06 8.86
CA ARG A 154 7.08 11.42 9.47
C ARG A 154 8.25 11.07 8.57
N GLU A 155 9.38 11.74 8.76
CA GLU A 155 10.60 11.50 7.99
C GLU A 155 10.38 11.70 6.47
N ASN A 156 9.57 12.71 6.11
CA ASN A 156 9.39 13.18 4.74
C ASN A 156 9.83 14.64 4.60
N VAL A 157 9.99 15.11 3.36
CA VAL A 157 10.40 16.49 3.07
C VAL A 157 9.34 17.51 3.52
N ILE A 158 8.05 17.17 3.39
CA ILE A 158 6.93 18.00 3.88
C ILE A 158 6.95 18.24 5.39
N GLU A 159 7.56 17.36 6.18
CA GLU A 159 7.68 17.55 7.64
C GLU A 159 8.75 18.60 7.96
N ALA A 160 9.84 18.63 7.20
CA ALA A 160 10.86 19.66 7.31
C ALA A 160 10.32 21.04 6.90
N ASP A 161 9.33 21.10 6.02
CA ASP A 161 8.71 22.33 5.50
C ASP A 161 7.58 22.86 6.43
N HIS A 162 7.92 23.07 7.72
CA HIS A 162 7.23 23.86 8.75
C HIS A 162 5.70 23.68 9.00
N ALA A 163 5.21 24.35 10.07
CA ALA A 163 3.85 24.23 10.62
C ALA A 163 2.69 24.48 9.63
N THR A 164 2.91 25.22 8.55
CA THR A 164 1.90 25.50 7.53
C THR A 164 1.44 24.22 6.85
N THR A 165 2.36 23.37 6.42
CA THR A 165 2.05 22.10 5.73
C THR A 165 1.31 21.15 6.66
N ARG A 166 1.73 21.06 7.93
CA ARG A 166 1.02 20.28 8.95
C ARG A 166 -0.42 20.75 9.13
N ASN A 167 -0.66 22.06 9.20
CA ASN A 167 -2.02 22.61 9.36
C ASN A 167 -2.88 22.35 8.13
N GLU A 168 -2.31 22.35 6.93
CA GLU A 168 -3.04 22.01 5.69
C GLU A 168 -3.45 20.54 5.69
N VAL A 169 -2.54 19.62 6.02
CA VAL A 169 -2.87 18.19 6.15
C VAL A 169 -3.95 17.97 7.20
N VAL A 170 -3.85 18.61 8.37
CA VAL A 170 -4.89 18.52 9.42
C VAL A 170 -6.25 18.98 8.89
N LYS A 171 -6.31 20.12 8.19
CA LYS A 171 -7.57 20.59 7.57
C LYS A 171 -8.12 19.62 6.53
N MET A 172 -7.25 18.99 5.73
CA MET A 172 -7.69 17.95 4.77
C MET A 172 -8.34 16.78 5.50
N LEU A 173 -7.77 16.35 6.62
CA LEU A 173 -8.28 15.24 7.44
C LEU A 173 -9.57 15.59 8.20
N GLU A 174 -9.70 16.83 8.69
CA GLU A 174 -10.93 17.31 9.35
C GLU A 174 -12.15 17.29 8.42
N ASN A 175 -11.93 17.49 7.12
CA ASN A 175 -12.97 17.49 6.09
C ASN A 175 -13.41 16.08 5.64
N LEU A 176 -12.90 15.02 6.28
CA LEU A 176 -13.27 13.63 5.95
C LEU A 176 -14.56 13.15 6.62
N ASN A 177 -15.15 13.96 7.51
CA ASN A 177 -16.41 13.69 8.22
C ASN A 177 -17.61 14.39 7.60
#